data_AF-A0A8H4N3N1-F1
#
_entry.id   AF-A0A8H4N3N1-F1
#
_cell.length_a   1.000
_cell.length_b   1.000
_cell.length_c   1.000
_cell.angle_alpha   90.00
_cell.angle_beta   90.00
_cell.angle_gamma   90.00
#
_symmetry.space_group_name_H-M   'P 1'
#
loop_
_entity.id
_entity.type
_entity.pdbx_description
1 polymer ?
#
loop_
_entity_poly.entity_id
_entity_poly.type
_entity_poly.pdbx_seq_one_letter_code
_entity_poly.pdbx_strand_id
1 'polypeptide(L)'
;MSALYWIGNSLVLAKAINIGYPVNPDSIKDTREFLLTANTKLQVFLATVWTATFAVKFSFLTFFKTLIRKEFSPLMNKFFWFTIVFTLATWGFLVSEGFILCPYFGLDSPKCYPTSNSVDNTTRLTILINVLDIFTDFLSK
;
A
#
# COMPACT_ATOMS: atom_id res chain seq x y z
N MET A 1 15.80 7.70 0.88
CA MET A 1 16.07 7.89 2.32
C MET A 1 15.54 9.21 2.90
N SER A 2 15.26 10.24 2.08
CA SER A 2 14.76 11.56 2.55
C SER A 2 13.29 11.56 3.03
N ALA A 3 12.49 10.55 2.65
CA ALA A 3 11.09 10.45 3.07
C ALA A 3 10.93 10.12 4.57
N LEU A 4 11.85 9.33 5.15
CA LEU A 4 11.80 8.92 6.55
C LEU A 4 11.99 10.10 7.52
N TYR A 5 12.78 11.10 7.14
CA TYR A 5 13.05 12.27 7.99
C TYR A 5 11.82 13.19 8.13
N TRP A 6 11.05 13.35 7.05
CA TRP A 6 9.79 14.11 7.05
C TRP A 6 8.67 13.38 7.80
N ILE A 7 8.66 12.04 7.72
CA ILE A 7 7.72 11.18 8.45
C ILE A 7 8.00 11.21 9.96
N GLY A 8 9.27 11.29 10.38
CA GLY A 8 9.65 11.33 11.80
C GLY A 8 9.10 12.54 12.57
N ASN A 9 9.24 13.75 12.02
CA ASN A 9 8.74 14.97 12.69
C ASN A 9 7.21 15.05 12.73
N SER A 10 6.54 14.61 11.65
CA SER A 10 5.08 14.58 11.59
C SER A 10 4.48 13.52 12.53
N LEU A 11 5.19 12.41 12.74
CA LEU A 11 4.83 11.39 13.73
C LEU A 11 4.88 11.89 15.17
N VAL A 12 5.92 12.64 15.53
CA VAL A 12 6.08 13.20 16.88
C VAL A 12 4.95 14.21 17.18
N LEU A 13 4.63 15.08 16.21
CA LEU A 13 3.55 16.06 16.37
C LEU A 13 2.17 15.40 16.45
N ALA A 14 1.90 14.41 15.59
CA ALA A 14 0.64 13.69 15.64
C ALA A 14 0.45 12.94 16.97
N LYS A 15 1.54 12.37 17.52
CA LYS A 15 1.52 11.74 18.84
C LYS A 15 1.26 12.74 19.96
N ALA A 16 1.85 13.94 19.91
CA ALA A 16 1.60 15.00 20.88
C ALA A 16 0.13 15.47 20.89
N ILE A 17 -0.49 15.58 19.71
CA ILE A 17 -1.92 15.90 19.57
C ILE A 17 -2.79 14.78 20.17
N ASN A 18 -2.43 13.51 19.95
CA ASN A 18 -3.20 12.36 20.43
C ASN A 18 -3.12 12.17 21.95
N ILE A 19 -2.03 12.64 22.59
CA ILE A 19 -1.83 12.59 24.05
C ILE A 19 -2.55 13.77 24.76
N GLY A 20 -3.16 14.70 24.02
CA GLY A 20 -3.93 15.82 24.60
C GLY A 20 -3.04 16.94 25.17
N TYR A 21 -1.82 17.08 24.65
CA TYR A 21 -0.95 18.20 25.03
C TYR A 21 -1.60 19.53 24.62
N PRO A 22 -1.56 20.58 25.46
CA PRO A 22 -2.17 21.87 25.13
C PRO A 22 -1.39 22.53 23.99
N VAL A 23 -1.88 22.36 22.76
CA VAL A 23 -1.37 23.04 21.57
C VAL A 23 -2.36 24.15 21.20
N ASN A 24 -1.85 25.28 20.73
CA ASN A 24 -2.66 26.42 20.33
C ASN A 24 -3.67 25.98 19.23
N PRO A 25 -4.99 26.24 19.35
CA PRO A 25 -6.01 25.69 18.45
C PRO A 25 -5.82 26.05 16.97
N ASP A 26 -5.24 27.22 16.68
CA ASP A 26 -4.93 27.64 15.31
C ASP A 26 -3.78 26.80 14.70
N SER A 27 -2.79 26.44 15.52
CA SER A 27 -1.69 25.55 15.10
C SER A 27 -2.17 24.11 14.87
N ILE A 28 -3.20 23.66 15.59
CA ILE A 28 -3.76 22.31 15.43
C ILE A 28 -4.46 22.17 14.08
N LYS A 29 -5.20 23.19 13.63
CA LYS A 29 -5.90 23.15 12.33
C LYS A 29 -4.92 23.10 11.16
N ASP A 30 -3.94 24.00 11.15
CA ASP A 30 -2.91 24.07 10.11
C ASP A 30 -2.10 22.77 10.03
N THR A 31 -1.70 22.23 11.19
CA THR A 31 -1.00 20.95 11.26
C THR A 31 -1.86 19.81 10.72
N ARG A 32 -3.15 19.76 11.06
CA ARG A 32 -4.05 18.67 10.63
C ARG A 32 -4.26 18.69 9.11
N GLU A 33 -4.42 19.86 8.53
CA GLU A 33 -4.53 20.03 7.07
C GLU A 33 -3.25 19.61 6.35
N PHE A 34 -2.09 19.97 6.91
CA PHE A 34 -0.79 19.51 6.41
C PHE A 34 -0.65 17.98 6.45
N LEU A 35 -0.98 17.36 7.59
CA LEU A 35 -0.93 15.90 7.77
C LEU A 35 -1.88 15.17 6.81
N LEU A 36 -3.10 15.67 6.65
CA LEU A 36 -4.09 15.10 5.72
C LEU A 36 -3.58 15.15 4.28
N THR A 37 -3.06 16.31 3.86
CA THR A 37 -2.54 16.53 2.51
C THR A 37 -1.32 15.65 2.25
N ALA A 38 -0.42 15.53 3.22
CA ALA A 38 0.77 14.69 3.13
C ALA A 38 0.42 13.20 3.03
N ASN A 39 -0.48 12.71 3.89
CA ASN A 39 -0.93 11.32 3.86
C ASN A 39 -1.62 10.98 2.53
N THR A 40 -2.50 11.86 2.06
CA THR A 40 -3.20 11.68 0.77
C THR A 40 -2.22 11.58 -0.39
N LYS A 41 -1.23 12.48 -0.46
CA LYS A 41 -0.19 12.44 -1.50
C LYS A 41 0.63 11.15 -1.43
N LEU A 42 0.96 10.69 -0.23
CA LEU A 42 1.74 9.47 -0.02
C LEU A 42 0.94 8.22 -0.44
N GLN A 43 -0.34 8.15 -0.09
CA GLN A 43 -1.23 7.06 -0.51
C GLN A 43 -1.39 7.01 -2.03
N VAL A 44 -1.62 8.16 -2.69
CA VAL A 44 -1.71 8.24 -4.15
C VAL A 44 -0.40 7.80 -4.80
N PHE A 45 0.74 8.27 -4.29
CA PHE A 45 2.06 7.86 -4.77
C PHE A 45 2.27 6.35 -4.63
N LEU A 46 1.98 5.79 -3.46
CA LEU A 46 2.15 4.36 -3.17
C LEU A 46 1.25 3.50 -4.08
N ALA A 47 -0.02 3.87 -4.22
CA ALA A 47 -0.96 3.18 -5.11
C ALA A 47 -0.51 3.25 -6.58
N THR A 48 0.06 4.38 -7.01
CA THR A 48 0.61 4.55 -8.36
C THR A 48 1.82 3.64 -8.59
N VAL A 49 2.74 3.58 -7.62
CA VAL A 49 3.91 2.68 -7.68
C VAL A 49 3.47 1.22 -7.75
N TRP A 50 2.57 0.78 -6.88
CA TRP A 50 2.05 -0.59 -6.92
C TRP A 50 1.35 -0.91 -8.23
N THR A 51 0.54 0.02 -8.75
CA THR A 51 -0.15 -0.17 -10.03
C THR A 51 0.85 -0.28 -11.19
N ALA A 52 1.89 0.55 -11.20
CA ALA A 52 2.94 0.48 -12.21
C ALA A 52 3.71 -0.86 -12.15
N THR A 53 4.07 -1.33 -10.96
CA THR A 53 4.74 -2.63 -10.77
C THR A 53 3.88 -3.77 -11.31
N PHE A 54 2.60 -3.84 -10.94
CA PHE A 54 1.71 -4.89 -11.42
C PHE A 54 1.39 -4.78 -12.91
N ALA A 55 1.35 -3.57 -13.48
CA ALA A 55 1.19 -3.38 -14.92
C ALA A 55 2.34 -4.00 -15.73
N VAL A 56 3.57 -3.93 -15.21
CA VAL A 56 4.73 -4.61 -15.82
C VAL A 56 4.54 -6.13 -15.77
N LYS A 57 4.13 -6.70 -14.63
CA LYS A 57 3.84 -8.15 -14.50
C LYS A 57 2.74 -8.61 -15.47
N PHE A 58 1.66 -7.84 -15.59
CA PHE A 58 0.59 -8.12 -16.56
C PHE A 58 1.07 -8.05 -18.01
N SER A 59 2.00 -7.15 -18.34
CA SER A 59 2.60 -7.08 -19.67
C SER A 59 3.35 -8.37 -20.03
N PHE A 60 4.15 -8.91 -19.10
CA PHE A 60 4.81 -10.21 -19.27
C PHE A 60 3.82 -11.36 -19.42
N LEU A 61 2.78 -11.43 -18.58
CA LEU A 61 1.73 -12.44 -18.69
C LEU A 61 1.03 -12.38 -20.05
N THR A 62 0.82 -11.18 -20.60
CA THR A 62 0.19 -11.00 -21.92
C THR A 62 1.09 -11.52 -23.05
N PHE A 63 2.41 -11.35 -22.93
CA PHE A 63 3.37 -11.94 -23.86
C PHE A 63 3.32 -13.48 -23.81
N PHE A 64 3.37 -14.06 -22.60
CA PHE A 64 3.29 -15.51 -22.42
C PHE A 64 1.96 -16.12 -22.87
N LYS A 65 0.84 -15.38 -22.79
CA LYS A 65 -0.46 -15.82 -23.33
C LYS A 65 -0.38 -16.27 -24.79
N THR A 66 0.40 -15.55 -25.59
CA THR A 66 0.56 -15.84 -27.03
C THR A 66 1.36 -17.13 -27.25
N LEU A 67 2.32 -17.41 -26.36
CA LEU A 67 3.15 -18.61 -26.39
C LEU A 67 2.38 -19.85 -25.91
N ILE A 68 1.66 -19.71 -24.79
CA ILE A 68 0.89 -20.80 -24.16
C ILE A 68 -0.24 -21.29 -25.07
N ARG A 69 -0.89 -20.37 -25.80
CA ARG A 69 -2.01 -20.72 -26.69
C ARG A 69 -1.61 -21.56 -27.91
N LYS A 70 -0.34 -21.53 -28.31
CA LYS A 70 0.13 -22.23 -29.51
C LYS A 70 0.65 -23.65 -29.24
N GLU A 71 1.28 -23.91 -28.10
CA GLU A 71 2.05 -25.16 -27.92
C GLU A 71 1.77 -25.97 -26.64
N PHE A 72 0.96 -25.49 -25.70
CA PHE A 72 0.91 -26.10 -24.36
C PHE A 72 -0.38 -26.84 -23.97
N SER A 73 -0.19 -27.86 -23.13
CA SER A 73 -1.21 -28.74 -22.52
C SER A 73 -2.31 -27.96 -21.75
N PRO A 74 -3.56 -28.48 -21.68
CA PRO A 74 -4.66 -27.85 -20.96
C PRO A 74 -4.36 -27.56 -19.48
N LEU A 75 -3.47 -28.33 -18.86
CA LEU A 75 -3.03 -28.10 -17.48
C LEU A 75 -2.30 -26.75 -17.33
N MET A 76 -1.44 -26.42 -18.31
CA MET A 76 -0.66 -25.18 -18.32
C MET A 76 -1.57 -23.95 -18.50
N ASN A 77 -2.62 -24.08 -19.30
CA ASN A 77 -3.59 -23.02 -19.50
C ASN A 77 -4.39 -22.73 -18.20
N LYS A 78 -4.70 -23.76 -17.40
CA LYS A 78 -5.35 -23.59 -16.10
C LYS A 78 -4.42 -22.88 -15.10
N PHE A 79 -3.13 -23.23 -15.09
CA PHE A 79 -2.13 -22.56 -14.26
C PHE A 79 -1.95 -21.09 -14.65
N PHE A 80 -1.92 -20.79 -15.95
CA PHE A 80 -1.84 -19.42 -16.45
C PHE A 80 -3.02 -18.55 -15.99
N TRP A 81 -4.25 -19.06 -16.07
CA TRP A 81 -5.43 -18.36 -15.57
C TRP A 81 -5.40 -18.17 -14.05
N PHE A 82 -4.93 -19.17 -13.31
CA PHE A 82 -4.71 -19.04 -11.87
C PHE A 82 -3.73 -17.91 -11.55
N THR A 83 -2.59 -17.84 -12.26
CA THR A 83 -1.59 -16.77 -12.07
C THR A 83 -2.18 -15.39 -12.34
N ILE A 84 -2.99 -15.21 -13.39
CA ILE A 84 -3.66 -13.93 -13.67
C ILE A 84 -4.57 -13.53 -12.51
N VAL A 85 -5.44 -14.45 -12.06
CA VAL A 85 -6.39 -14.16 -10.98
C VAL A 85 -5.66 -13.88 -9.66
N PHE A 86 -4.63 -14.65 -9.34
CA PHE A 86 -3.82 -14.46 -8.13
C PHE A 86 -3.07 -13.12 -8.15
N THR A 87 -2.46 -12.77 -9.29
CA THR A 87 -1.78 -11.48 -9.48
C THR A 87 -2.75 -10.31 -9.35
N LEU A 88 -3.95 -10.42 -9.93
CA LEU A 88 -4.98 -9.38 -9.84
C LEU A 88 -5.51 -9.21 -8.40
N ALA A 89 -5.76 -10.32 -7.70
CA ALA A 89 -6.18 -10.30 -6.30
C ALA A 89 -5.12 -9.67 -5.40
N THR A 90 -3.84 -9.99 -5.64
CA THR A 90 -2.71 -9.42 -4.91
C THR A 90 -2.60 -7.91 -5.15
N TRP A 91 -2.73 -7.47 -6.41
CA TRP A 91 -2.78 -6.04 -6.74
C TRP A 91 -3.90 -5.31 -6.00
N GLY A 92 -5.12 -5.86 -6.01
CA GLY A 92 -6.26 -5.26 -5.31
C GLY A 92 -6.02 -5.13 -3.81
N PHE A 93 -5.44 -6.16 -3.19
CA PHE A 93 -5.05 -6.12 -1.79
C PHE A 93 -4.04 -5.01 -1.49
N LEU A 94 -3.01 -4.86 -2.33
CA LEU A 94 -1.97 -3.84 -2.18
C LEU A 94 -2.48 -2.42 -2.33
N VAL A 95 -3.35 -2.16 -3.32
CA VAL A 95 -3.98 -0.85 -3.50
C VAL A 95 -4.92 -0.54 -2.32
N SER A 96 -5.55 -1.56 -1.74
CA SER A 96 -6.45 -1.40 -0.59
C SER A 96 -5.72 -1.23 0.75
N GLU A 97 -4.41 -1.44 0.83
CA GLU A 97 -3.61 -1.34 2.07
C GLU A 97 -3.84 0.00 2.78
N GLY A 98 -3.85 1.11 2.03
CA GLY A 98 -4.09 2.44 2.58
C GLY A 98 -5.44 2.58 3.30
N PHE A 99 -6.46 1.88 2.79
CA PHE A 99 -7.81 1.87 3.37
C PHE A 99 -7.92 0.92 4.57
N ILE A 100 -7.17 -0.19 4.54
CA ILE A 100 -7.15 -1.18 5.63
C ILE A 100 -6.42 -0.61 6.87
N LEU A 101 -5.32 0.11 6.65
CA LEU A 101 -4.54 0.71 7.74
C LEU A 101 -5.24 1.90 8.41
N CYS A 102 -6.04 2.65 7.65
CA CYS A 102 -6.75 3.82 8.16
C CYS A 102 -8.14 3.93 7.53
N PRO A 103 -9.19 3.42 8.19
CA PRO A 103 -10.57 3.56 7.71
C PRO A 103 -11.17 4.96 8.00
N TYR A 104 -10.41 5.85 8.65
CA TYR A 104 -10.90 7.16 9.08
C TYR A 104 -10.50 8.26 8.08
N PHE A 105 -11.50 9.00 7.59
CA PHE A 105 -11.31 10.12 6.68
C PHE A 105 -11.65 11.45 7.38
N GLY A 106 -11.01 12.55 6.95
CA GLY A 106 -11.33 13.90 7.43
C GLY A 106 -10.89 14.17 8.87
N LEU A 107 -11.78 14.67 9.72
CA LEU A 107 -11.45 15.10 11.09
C LEU A 107 -11.05 13.94 12.02
N ASP A 108 -11.31 12.68 11.63
CA ASP A 108 -10.93 11.51 12.42
C ASP A 108 -9.59 10.89 11.98
N SER A 109 -8.96 11.40 10.92
CA SER A 109 -7.65 10.95 10.42
C SER A 109 -6.52 10.91 11.46
N PRO A 110 -6.46 11.79 12.50
CA PRO A 110 -5.43 11.72 13.53
C PRO A 110 -5.44 10.41 14.33
N LYS A 111 -6.57 9.70 14.38
CA LYS A 111 -6.72 8.42 15.10
C LYS A 111 -5.87 7.30 14.48
N CYS A 112 -5.44 7.46 13.23
CA CYS A 112 -4.61 6.50 12.51
C CYS A 112 -3.10 6.69 12.78
N TYR A 113 -2.70 7.79 13.43
CA TYR A 113 -1.30 8.01 13.77
C TYR A 113 -0.90 7.17 14.98
N PRO A 114 0.35 6.68 15.02
CA PRO A 114 0.65 5.44 15.71
C PRO A 114 0.48 5.55 17.22
N THR A 115 -0.46 4.74 17.70
CA THR A 115 -0.36 4.08 19.00
C THR A 115 0.48 2.81 18.82
N SER A 116 1.10 2.32 19.90
CA SER A 116 2.04 1.17 19.87
C SER A 116 1.52 -0.04 19.08
N ASN A 117 0.21 -0.28 19.11
CA ASN A 117 -0.43 -1.43 18.46
C ASN A 117 -0.61 -1.25 16.93
N SER A 118 -0.67 -0.01 16.43
CA SER A 118 -0.78 0.26 14.98
C SER A 118 0.52 -0.02 14.24
N VAL A 119 1.67 0.18 14.90
CA VAL A 119 2.99 -0.04 14.27
C VAL A 119 3.18 -1.54 13.98
N ASP A 120 2.84 -2.41 14.94
CA ASP A 120 2.93 -3.87 14.79
C ASP A 120 2.05 -4.39 13.65
N ASN A 121 0.82 -3.87 13.52
CA ASN A 121 -0.08 -4.27 12.45
C ASN A 121 0.42 -3.83 11.06
N THR A 122 0.94 -2.60 10.95
CA THR A 122 1.55 -2.11 9.71
C THR A 122 2.76 -2.96 9.32
N THR A 123 3.65 -3.29 10.27
CA THR A 123 4.82 -4.13 9.98
C THR A 123 4.43 -5.52 9.49
N ARG A 124 3.40 -6.15 10.09
CA ARG A 124 2.89 -7.45 9.64
C ARG A 124 2.32 -7.39 8.22
N LEU A 125 1.55 -6.35 7.91
CA LEU A 125 1.01 -6.11 6.56
C LEU A 125 2.12 -5.91 5.53
N THR A 126 3.13 -5.09 5.83
CA THR A 126 4.26 -4.86 4.92
C THR A 126 5.07 -6.14 4.68
N ILE A 127 5.27 -6.98 5.70
CA ILE A 127 5.95 -8.28 5.51
C ILE A 127 5.13 -9.18 4.58
N LEU A 128 3.82 -9.32 4.82
CA LEU A 128 2.94 -10.11 3.96
C LEU A 128 2.98 -9.61 2.51
N ILE A 129 2.91 -8.29 2.32
CA ILE A 129 2.97 -7.64 1.01
C ILE A 129 4.24 -8.00 0.25
N ASN A 130 5.41 -7.90 0.90
CA ASN A 130 6.67 -8.27 0.26
C ASN A 130 6.71 -9.75 -0.12
N VAL A 131 6.17 -10.62 0.74
CA VAL A 131 6.09 -12.07 0.45
C VAL A 131 5.19 -12.32 -0.75
N LEU A 132 3.99 -11.73 -0.79
CA LEU A 132 3.05 -11.82 -1.91
C LEU A 132 3.66 -11.26 -3.21
N ASP A 133 4.42 -10.18 -3.14
CA ASP A 133 5.10 -9.60 -4.29
C ASP A 133 6.17 -10.55 -4.86
N ILE A 134 7.01 -11.15 -4.01
CA ILE A 134 8.00 -12.17 -4.40
C ILE A 134 7.32 -13.39 -5.04
N PHE A 135 6.20 -13.86 -4.46
CA PHE A 135 5.46 -14.98 -5.03
C PHE A 135 4.87 -14.65 -6.41
N THR A 136 4.29 -13.46 -6.58
CA THR A 136 3.79 -13.03 -7.89
C THR A 136 4.89 -12.80 -8.92
N ASP A 137 6.08 -12.35 -8.49
CA ASP A 137 7.27 -12.27 -9.36
C ASP A 137 7.72 -13.65 -9.83
N PHE A 138 7.77 -14.64 -8.93
CA PHE A 138 8.14 -16.00 -9.30
C PHE A 138 7.13 -16.63 -10.27
N LEU A 139 5.84 -16.33 -10.09
CA LEU A 139 4.77 -16.83 -10.96
C LEU A 139 4.72 -16.14 -12.33
N SER A 140 5.27 -14.93 -12.46
CA SER A 140 5.20 -14.12 -13.69
C SER A 140 6.49 -14.15 -14.54
N LYS A 141 7.57 -14.75 -14.02
CA LYS A 141 8.79 -15.10 -14.78
C LYS A 141 8.60 -16.35 -15.62
#